data_AF-A0A8C7X6T9-F1
#
_entry.id   AF-A0A8C7X6T9-F1
#
_cell.length_a   1.000
_cell.length_b   1.000
_cell.length_c   1.000
_cell.angle_alpha   90.00
_cell.angle_beta   90.00
_cell.angle_gamma   90.00
#
_symmetry.space_group_name_H-M   'P 1'
#
loop_
_entity.id
_entity.type
_entity.pdbx_description
1 polymer ?
#
loop_
_entity_poly.entity_id
_entity_poly.type
_entity_poly.pdbx_seq_one_letter_code
_entity_poly.pdbx_strand_id
1 'polypeptide(L)'
;VTMQPFVVSDLRKAPHGFGSVLERYFLGSSGVAVLVPPDIPLQLGLDSRQQFCLQSRAGLERPLLQYSVCVAPHLRAAHQGAQQQLLQRSRELPGMRALWLPFWKLLTNVDSGLKVERELRTFSNRLRRHQLGEGVISLSEHSTTLLSEMDHDFLSSRKRGPSKTRDLPLVKLLNISITLSPFMGVDSARFHSSLTDGTEAYWLGLPSTPQGKLIPIMSRWRGNFCVKLNLTNPGAVSWFLDRLGLLQAHLGMEYVMLEGGEGDLFEEQALRPPPALAGDKYIELLADLATGMGDSTVMTAATRSSHKPLFVRMPPLQSDWSSLGLKGLIPSLLHHTLLGYNFLIPDAVGGSLSAEPVSDEELFIRWLEIAAFLPVISFHTPPWVCGEDQVWCLYQSGPVTDRIRELD
;
A
#
# COMPACT_ATOMS: atom_id res chain seq x y z
N VAL A 1 -14.47 19.38 21.66
CA VAL A 1 -14.14 18.25 20.75
C VAL A 1 -12.72 18.45 20.24
N THR A 2 -11.83 17.49 20.43
CA THR A 2 -10.46 17.58 19.88
C THR A 2 -10.55 17.46 18.36
N MET A 3 -10.08 18.47 17.66
CA MET A 3 -10.07 18.50 16.19
C MET A 3 -8.73 17.99 15.69
N GLN A 4 -8.74 17.11 14.71
CA GLN A 4 -7.53 16.63 14.05
C GLN A 4 -7.68 16.66 12.52
N PRO A 5 -6.58 16.88 11.77
CA PRO A 5 -6.61 16.84 10.31
C PRO A 5 -7.16 15.51 9.80
N PHE A 6 -8.15 15.57 8.90
CA PHE A 6 -8.72 14.41 8.23
C PHE A 6 -7.92 14.11 6.97
N VAL A 7 -6.77 13.48 7.17
CA VAL A 7 -5.78 13.16 6.12
C VAL A 7 -5.42 11.69 6.15
N VAL A 8 -5.13 11.13 4.98
CA VAL A 8 -4.67 9.75 4.85
C VAL A 8 -3.32 9.60 5.55
N SER A 9 -3.25 8.71 6.52
CA SER A 9 -2.15 8.66 7.50
C SER A 9 -1.54 7.26 7.63
N ASP A 10 -0.22 7.18 7.73
CA ASP A 10 0.48 5.95 8.14
C ASP A 10 0.36 5.80 9.67
N LEU A 11 -0.41 4.82 10.12
CA LEU A 11 -0.65 4.57 11.55
C LEU A 11 0.62 4.24 12.34
N ARG A 12 1.71 3.81 11.67
CA ARG A 12 3.02 3.64 12.33
C ARG A 12 3.62 4.98 12.77
N LYS A 13 3.39 6.03 11.98
CA LYS A 13 3.92 7.38 12.25
C LYS A 13 2.92 8.24 13.01
N ALA A 14 1.63 8.05 12.76
CA ALA A 14 0.53 8.77 13.37
C ALA A 14 -0.52 7.81 13.95
N PRO A 15 -0.28 7.24 15.16
CA PRO A 15 -1.17 6.24 15.76
C PRO A 15 -2.60 6.72 16.04
N HIS A 16 -2.80 8.04 16.16
CA HIS A 16 -4.10 8.68 16.35
C HIS A 16 -4.76 9.16 15.04
N GLY A 17 -4.12 8.89 13.89
CA GLY A 17 -4.65 9.21 12.57
C GLY A 17 -5.88 8.38 12.20
N PHE A 18 -6.42 8.64 11.01
CA PHE A 18 -7.64 7.98 10.54
C PHE A 18 -7.38 6.73 9.68
N GLY A 19 -6.12 6.42 9.39
CA GLY A 19 -5.72 5.26 8.60
C GLY A 19 -5.33 5.60 7.16
N SER A 20 -4.99 4.58 6.40
CA SER A 20 -4.40 4.73 5.05
C SER A 20 -5.45 4.78 3.93
N VAL A 21 -6.72 4.57 4.23
CA VAL A 21 -7.81 4.65 3.25
C VAL A 21 -8.90 5.54 3.80
N LEU A 22 -9.16 6.66 3.13
CA LEU A 22 -10.15 7.63 3.57
C LEU A 22 -10.98 8.14 2.40
N GLU A 23 -12.27 8.23 2.64
CA GLU A 23 -13.19 9.00 1.83
C GLU A 23 -13.75 10.11 2.71
N ARG A 24 -13.96 11.30 2.14
CA ARG A 24 -14.70 12.40 2.78
C ARG A 24 -16.21 12.11 2.77
N TYR A 25 -16.57 10.91 3.20
CA TYR A 25 -17.91 10.33 3.27
C TYR A 25 -18.13 9.76 4.67
N PHE A 26 -19.06 10.36 5.39
CA PHE A 26 -19.40 9.98 6.76
C PHE A 26 -20.82 9.43 6.78
N LEU A 27 -21.01 8.25 7.37
CA LEU A 27 -22.29 7.55 7.42
C LEU A 27 -22.72 7.33 8.88
N GLY A 28 -23.88 7.85 9.25
CA GLY A 28 -24.51 7.64 10.56
C GLY A 28 -25.53 6.51 10.55
N SER A 29 -25.70 5.85 11.70
CA SER A 29 -26.73 4.82 11.91
C SER A 29 -28.15 5.36 11.81
N SER A 30 -28.35 6.67 11.98
CA SER A 30 -29.62 7.38 11.83
C SER A 30 -30.11 7.53 10.37
N GLY A 31 -29.35 7.03 9.38
CA GLY A 31 -29.68 7.23 7.98
C GLY A 31 -29.26 8.62 7.44
N VAL A 32 -28.38 9.30 8.16
CA VAL A 32 -27.77 10.56 7.71
C VAL A 32 -26.36 10.28 7.20
N ALA A 33 -26.05 10.78 6.00
CA ALA A 33 -24.71 10.77 5.44
C ALA A 33 -24.24 12.21 5.15
N VAL A 34 -22.94 12.46 5.35
CA VAL A 34 -22.30 13.74 5.07
C VAL A 34 -21.17 13.53 4.07
N LEU A 35 -21.18 14.31 3.00
CA LEU A 35 -20.19 14.29 1.93
C LEU A 35 -19.46 15.63 1.90
N VAL A 36 -18.14 15.62 1.90
CA VAL A 36 -17.30 16.82 1.79
C VAL A 36 -16.47 16.75 0.51
N PRO A 37 -16.44 17.78 -0.34
CA PRO A 37 -15.57 17.84 -1.51
C PRO A 37 -14.08 17.62 -1.19
N PRO A 38 -13.32 16.96 -2.08
CA PRO A 38 -11.94 16.53 -1.80
C PRO A 38 -10.91 17.67 -1.74
N ASP A 39 -11.24 18.83 -2.31
CA ASP A 39 -10.40 20.03 -2.35
C ASP A 39 -10.42 20.81 -1.03
N ILE A 40 -11.31 20.47 -0.10
CA ILE A 40 -11.48 21.17 1.17
C ILE A 40 -10.58 20.55 2.25
N PRO A 41 -9.63 21.32 2.82
CA PRO A 41 -8.84 20.88 3.96
C PRO A 41 -9.75 20.72 5.18
N LEU A 42 -9.92 19.48 5.62
CA LEU A 42 -10.91 19.13 6.64
C LEU A 42 -10.22 18.78 7.96
N GLN A 43 -10.72 19.34 9.05
CA GLN A 43 -10.48 18.83 10.39
C GLN A 43 -11.76 18.17 10.90
N LEU A 44 -11.60 16.99 11.47
CA LEU A 44 -12.67 16.20 12.04
C LEU A 44 -12.50 16.12 13.55
N GLY A 45 -13.60 16.34 14.26
CA GLY A 45 -13.71 16.09 15.69
C GLY A 45 -14.88 15.15 15.95
N LEU A 46 -14.62 14.08 16.70
CA LEU A 46 -15.61 13.13 17.18
C LEU A 46 -15.52 13.07 18.70
N ASP A 47 -16.63 13.31 19.38
CA ASP A 47 -16.72 13.19 20.84
C ASP A 47 -17.51 11.94 21.27
N SER A 48 -17.15 11.40 22.44
CA SER A 48 -17.88 10.41 23.22
C SER A 48 -19.37 10.73 23.40
N ARG A 49 -19.74 12.02 23.35
CA ARG A 49 -21.12 12.53 23.38
C ARG A 49 -21.83 12.53 22.01
N GLN A 50 -21.26 11.85 21.01
CA GLN A 50 -21.74 11.79 19.62
C GLN A 50 -21.81 13.15 18.90
N GLN A 51 -20.99 14.12 19.31
CA GLN A 51 -20.83 15.35 18.54
C GLN A 51 -19.89 15.09 17.37
N PHE A 52 -20.39 15.34 16.15
CA PHE A 52 -19.64 15.29 14.90
C PHE A 52 -19.35 16.72 14.46
N CYS A 53 -18.08 17.11 14.51
CA CYS A 53 -17.63 18.47 14.18
C CYS A 53 -16.76 18.46 12.93
N LEU A 54 -17.14 19.26 11.94
CA LEU A 54 -16.36 19.53 10.74
C LEU A 54 -15.87 20.97 10.79
N GLN A 55 -14.59 21.17 10.57
CA GLN A 55 -13.99 22.48 10.49
C GLN A 55 -13.08 22.56 9.27
N SER A 56 -13.25 23.60 8.47
CA SER A 56 -12.27 23.95 7.44
C SER A 56 -11.04 24.58 8.12
N ARG A 57 -9.85 24.14 7.76
CA ARG A 57 -8.61 24.64 8.37
C ARG A 57 -8.46 26.14 8.08
N ALA A 58 -8.18 26.92 9.12
CA ALA A 58 -7.92 28.35 8.97
C ALA A 58 -6.54 28.59 8.34
N GLY A 59 -6.50 28.70 7.00
CA GLY A 59 -5.37 29.24 6.25
C GLY A 59 -5.50 30.74 5.98
N LEU A 60 -4.52 31.31 5.24
CA LEU A 60 -4.55 32.70 4.77
C LEU A 60 -5.78 32.99 3.89
N GLU A 61 -6.21 32.00 3.11
CA GLU A 61 -7.49 31.97 2.42
C GLU A 61 -8.38 31.02 3.23
N ARG A 62 -9.35 31.53 3.99
CA ARG A 62 -10.28 30.70 4.79
C ARG A 62 -11.19 29.94 3.81
N PRO A 63 -10.96 28.66 3.51
CA PRO A 63 -11.78 27.95 2.54
C PRO A 63 -13.19 27.80 3.13
N LEU A 64 -14.21 28.10 2.33
CA LEU A 64 -15.60 27.87 2.74
C LEU A 64 -15.82 26.37 2.97
N LEU A 65 -16.36 26.01 4.14
CA LEU A 65 -16.74 24.63 4.41
C LEU A 65 -18.01 24.30 3.63
N GLN A 66 -17.85 23.65 2.48
CA GLN A 66 -18.95 23.11 1.69
C GLN A 66 -19.12 21.63 2.02
N TYR A 67 -20.35 21.20 2.25
CA TYR A 67 -20.70 19.81 2.48
C TYR A 67 -22.12 19.56 2.01
N SER A 68 -22.42 18.30 1.68
CA SER A 68 -23.76 17.84 1.33
C SER A 68 -24.25 16.87 2.41
N VAL A 69 -25.51 17.00 2.81
CA VAL A 69 -26.16 16.10 3.76
C VAL A 69 -27.23 15.30 3.03
N CYS A 70 -27.14 13.99 3.10
CA CYS A 70 -28.14 13.08 2.56
C CYS A 70 -28.89 12.42 3.73
N VAL A 71 -30.21 12.51 3.74
CA VAL A 71 -31.06 11.93 4.78
C VAL A 71 -31.96 10.88 4.15
N ALA A 72 -31.96 9.68 4.71
CA ALA A 72 -32.79 8.56 4.25
C ALA A 72 -33.40 7.81 5.43
N PRO A 73 -34.46 6.99 5.21
CA PRO A 73 -35.16 6.29 6.29
C PRO A 73 -34.31 5.30 7.09
N HIS A 74 -33.24 4.78 6.49
CA HIS A 74 -32.34 3.83 7.12
C HIS A 74 -30.95 3.87 6.48
N LEU A 75 -29.94 3.34 7.19
CA LEU A 75 -28.54 3.34 6.79
C LEU A 75 -28.32 2.81 5.36
N ARG A 76 -28.97 1.70 4.98
CA ARG A 76 -28.82 1.12 3.63
C ARG A 76 -29.24 2.11 2.53
N ALA A 77 -30.36 2.82 2.70
CA ALA A 77 -30.84 3.77 1.71
C ALA A 77 -29.93 5.01 1.64
N ALA A 78 -29.44 5.48 2.80
CA ALA A 78 -28.50 6.59 2.87
C ALA A 78 -27.21 6.26 2.13
N HIS A 79 -26.66 5.06 2.36
CA HIS A 79 -25.46 4.58 1.70
C HIS A 79 -25.66 4.41 0.19
N GLN A 80 -26.76 3.78 -0.25
CA GLN A 80 -27.06 3.61 -1.67
C GLN A 80 -27.23 4.96 -2.39
N GLY A 81 -27.91 5.93 -1.77
CA GLY A 81 -28.07 7.28 -2.32
C GLY A 81 -26.76 8.05 -2.39
N ALA A 82 -25.93 8.00 -1.34
CA ALA A 82 -24.62 8.64 -1.33
C ALA A 82 -23.64 7.98 -2.33
N GLN A 83 -23.69 6.65 -2.46
CA GLN A 83 -22.87 5.91 -3.41
C GLN A 83 -23.17 6.31 -4.86
N GLN A 84 -24.41 6.60 -5.24
CA GLN A 84 -24.73 7.12 -6.58
C GLN A 84 -24.05 8.47 -6.87
N GLN A 85 -23.81 9.31 -5.85
CA GLN A 85 -23.10 10.57 -6.01
C GLN A 85 -21.56 10.38 -6.05
N LEU A 86 -21.05 9.36 -5.34
CA LEU A 86 -19.63 9.03 -5.27
C LEU A 86 -19.15 8.23 -6.49
N LEU A 87 -19.95 7.27 -6.94
CA LEU A 87 -19.74 6.41 -8.12
C LEU A 87 -20.16 7.15 -9.39
N GLN A 88 -19.44 8.22 -9.73
CA GLN A 88 -19.59 8.86 -11.04
C GLN A 88 -18.96 8.03 -12.18
N ARG A 89 -18.29 6.92 -11.85
CA ARG A 89 -17.49 6.11 -12.77
C ARG A 89 -17.81 4.63 -12.60
N SER A 90 -17.87 3.92 -13.73
CA SER A 90 -17.98 2.46 -13.78
C SER A 90 -16.76 1.84 -13.10
N ARG A 91 -16.99 0.81 -12.27
CA ARG A 91 -15.91 0.09 -11.61
C ARG A 91 -15.22 -0.87 -12.58
N GLU A 92 -13.89 -0.83 -12.59
CA GLU A 92 -13.03 -1.79 -13.25
C GLU A 92 -12.51 -2.82 -12.23
N LEU A 93 -12.26 -4.05 -12.69
CA LEU A 93 -11.84 -5.15 -11.83
C LEU A 93 -10.33 -5.40 -11.99
N PRO A 94 -9.57 -5.55 -10.88
CA PRO A 94 -8.18 -5.96 -10.97
C PRO A 94 -8.03 -7.43 -11.37
N GLY A 95 -6.79 -7.85 -11.61
CA GLY A 95 -6.43 -9.23 -11.87
C GLY A 95 -6.78 -10.11 -10.67
N MET A 96 -7.83 -10.90 -10.81
CA MET A 96 -8.40 -11.65 -9.67
C MET A 96 -7.47 -12.73 -9.10
N ARG A 97 -6.37 -13.08 -9.79
CA ARG A 97 -5.39 -14.10 -9.36
C ARG A 97 -4.84 -13.85 -7.95
N ALA A 98 -4.65 -12.58 -7.56
CA ALA A 98 -4.12 -12.25 -6.23
C ALA A 98 -5.02 -12.75 -5.08
N LEU A 99 -6.34 -12.87 -5.30
CA LEU A 99 -7.29 -13.36 -4.29
C LEU A 99 -7.11 -14.84 -3.96
N TRP A 100 -6.40 -15.57 -4.81
CA TRP A 100 -6.25 -17.03 -4.72
C TRP A 100 -4.90 -17.45 -4.18
N LEU A 101 -4.01 -16.49 -3.91
CA LEU A 101 -2.62 -16.75 -3.56
C LEU A 101 -2.31 -16.19 -2.17
N PRO A 102 -1.66 -16.98 -1.30
CA PRO A 102 -1.12 -16.43 -0.07
C PRO A 102 0.06 -15.50 -0.37
N PHE A 103 0.16 -14.41 0.39
CA PHE A 103 1.28 -13.47 0.32
C PHE A 103 2.27 -13.74 1.45
N TRP A 104 3.53 -13.97 1.10
CA TRP A 104 4.60 -14.31 2.03
C TRP A 104 5.63 -13.18 2.07
N LYS A 105 5.72 -12.45 3.17
CA LYS A 105 6.72 -11.38 3.28
C LYS A 105 8.10 -11.97 3.55
N LEU A 106 9.06 -11.67 2.67
CA LEU A 106 10.46 -12.00 2.89
C LEU A 106 11.10 -10.97 3.80
N LEU A 107 11.40 -11.37 5.04
CA LEU A 107 12.15 -10.55 5.99
C LEU A 107 13.64 -10.83 5.82
N THR A 108 14.37 -9.86 5.28
CA THR A 108 15.83 -9.94 5.13
C THR A 108 16.46 -8.57 5.32
N ASN A 109 17.55 -8.53 6.09
CA ASN A 109 18.36 -7.33 6.28
C ASN A 109 19.77 -7.62 5.75
N VAL A 110 19.90 -7.56 4.43
CA VAL A 110 21.15 -7.82 3.71
C VAL A 110 21.56 -6.60 2.90
N ASP A 111 22.82 -6.56 2.49
CA ASP A 111 23.49 -5.42 1.85
C ASP A 111 23.72 -5.59 0.34
N SER A 112 23.33 -6.73 -0.23
CA SER A 112 23.63 -7.07 -1.62
C SER A 112 22.56 -7.97 -2.23
N GLY A 113 22.27 -7.77 -3.51
CA GLY A 113 21.24 -8.55 -4.21
C GLY A 113 21.58 -10.05 -4.28
N LEU A 114 22.87 -10.41 -4.37
CA LEU A 114 23.30 -11.83 -4.29
C LEU A 114 22.89 -12.50 -2.98
N LYS A 115 22.93 -11.78 -1.86
CA LYS A 115 22.44 -12.28 -0.57
C LYS A 115 20.91 -12.36 -0.58
N VAL A 116 20.21 -11.38 -1.17
CA VAL A 116 18.74 -11.43 -1.35
C VAL A 116 18.32 -12.68 -2.14
N GLU A 117 18.99 -13.00 -3.25
CA GLU A 117 18.67 -14.20 -4.04
C GLU A 117 18.91 -15.50 -3.26
N ARG A 118 19.94 -15.55 -2.41
CA ARG A 118 20.18 -16.70 -1.51
C ARG A 118 19.08 -16.85 -0.47
N GLU A 119 18.65 -15.75 0.16
CA GLU A 119 17.55 -15.77 1.13
C GLU A 119 16.23 -16.16 0.47
N LEU A 120 15.93 -15.63 -0.72
CA LEU A 120 14.80 -16.04 -1.56
C LEU A 120 14.80 -17.55 -1.82
N ARG A 121 15.96 -18.12 -2.16
CA ARG A 121 16.11 -19.56 -2.38
C ARG A 121 15.83 -20.37 -1.13
N THR A 122 16.40 -19.97 -0.01
CA THR A 122 16.20 -20.64 1.29
C THR A 122 14.74 -20.59 1.69
N PHE A 123 14.11 -19.43 1.55
CA PHE A 123 12.70 -19.22 1.88
C PHE A 123 11.77 -20.06 0.98
N SER A 124 11.95 -20.01 -0.35
CA SER A 124 11.20 -20.84 -1.30
C SER A 124 11.37 -22.35 -1.03
N ASN A 125 12.58 -22.80 -0.69
CA ASN A 125 12.82 -24.19 -0.31
C ASN A 125 12.07 -24.59 0.96
N ARG A 126 11.97 -23.70 1.95
CA ARG A 126 11.19 -23.95 3.18
C ARG A 126 9.70 -24.04 2.90
N LEU A 127 9.15 -23.12 2.10
CA LEU A 127 7.75 -23.18 1.66
C LEU A 127 7.42 -24.54 1.03
N ARG A 128 8.29 -25.02 0.12
CA ARG A 128 8.12 -26.34 -0.51
C ARG A 128 8.23 -27.50 0.48
N ARG A 129 9.19 -27.48 1.41
CA ARG A 129 9.35 -28.53 2.42
C ARG A 129 8.13 -28.65 3.34
N HIS A 130 7.52 -27.52 3.68
CA HIS A 130 6.30 -27.48 4.48
C HIS A 130 5.02 -27.59 3.64
N GLN A 131 5.12 -27.84 2.33
CA GLN A 131 4.03 -27.94 1.35
C GLN A 131 3.02 -26.77 1.41
N LEU A 132 3.50 -25.56 1.72
CA LEU A 132 2.68 -24.35 1.85
C LEU A 132 2.31 -23.70 0.50
N GLY A 133 2.15 -24.54 -0.54
CA GLY A 133 1.56 -24.19 -1.83
C GLY A 133 2.33 -23.19 -2.70
N GLU A 134 1.69 -22.83 -3.82
CA GLU A 134 2.06 -21.68 -4.66
C GLU A 134 1.56 -20.39 -4.00
N GLY A 135 2.41 -19.37 -3.94
CA GLY A 135 2.06 -18.07 -3.35
C GLY A 135 3.02 -16.99 -3.82
N VAL A 136 2.70 -15.74 -3.46
CA VAL A 136 3.48 -14.57 -3.86
C VAL A 136 4.49 -14.23 -2.76
N ILE A 137 5.78 -14.25 -3.05
CA ILE A 137 6.81 -13.82 -2.10
C ILE A 137 7.02 -12.31 -2.24
N SER A 138 6.63 -11.55 -1.22
CA SER A 138 6.72 -10.10 -1.19
C SER A 138 8.08 -9.61 -0.73
N LEU A 139 8.73 -8.82 -1.59
CA LEU A 139 10.02 -8.18 -1.36
C LEU A 139 9.86 -6.76 -0.86
N SER A 140 10.71 -6.35 0.07
CA SER A 140 10.77 -4.95 0.51
C SER A 140 11.33 -4.03 -0.58
N GLU A 141 11.13 -2.72 -0.44
CA GLU A 141 11.73 -1.70 -1.32
C GLU A 141 13.27 -1.80 -1.34
N HIS A 142 13.88 -2.07 -0.18
CA HIS A 142 15.33 -2.26 -0.06
C HIS A 142 15.80 -3.48 -0.85
N SER A 143 15.14 -4.63 -0.65
CA SER A 143 15.45 -5.87 -1.39
C SER A 143 15.24 -5.70 -2.90
N THR A 144 14.19 -4.98 -3.29
CA THR A 144 13.89 -4.65 -4.70
C THR A 144 15.02 -3.81 -5.30
N THR A 145 15.49 -2.80 -4.58
CA THR A 145 16.59 -1.93 -5.01
C THR A 145 17.88 -2.72 -5.19
N LEU A 146 18.25 -3.55 -4.21
CA LEU A 146 19.45 -4.39 -4.28
C LEU A 146 19.43 -5.38 -5.46
N LEU A 147 18.26 -5.97 -5.77
CA LEU A 147 18.12 -6.84 -6.94
C LEU A 147 18.17 -6.05 -8.26
N SER A 148 17.63 -4.83 -8.28
CA SER A 148 17.65 -3.99 -9.48
C SER A 148 19.06 -3.55 -9.90
N GLU A 149 19.97 -3.43 -8.94
CA GLU A 149 21.36 -2.98 -9.14
C GLU A 149 22.32 -4.15 -9.38
N MET A 150 21.83 -5.39 -9.34
CA MET A 150 22.64 -6.55 -9.71
C MET A 150 22.91 -6.59 -11.21
N ASP A 151 24.17 -6.69 -11.56
CA ASP A 151 24.60 -7.05 -12.92
C ASP A 151 24.58 -8.59 -13.09
N HIS A 152 23.52 -9.11 -13.70
CA HIS A 152 23.40 -10.54 -13.99
C HIS A 152 24.29 -10.97 -15.19
N ASP A 153 24.67 -10.05 -16.06
CA ASP A 153 25.51 -10.34 -17.22
C ASP A 153 26.95 -10.63 -16.79
N PHE A 154 27.48 -9.89 -15.79
CA PHE A 154 28.80 -10.15 -15.22
C PHE A 154 28.89 -11.49 -14.47
N LEU A 155 27.80 -11.93 -13.85
CA LEU A 155 27.74 -13.19 -13.08
C LEU A 155 27.64 -14.42 -13.98
N SER A 156 26.94 -14.33 -15.11
CA SER A 156 26.89 -15.40 -16.11
C SER A 156 28.26 -15.66 -16.75
N SER A 157 29.08 -14.61 -16.93
CA SER A 157 30.43 -14.70 -17.50
C SER A 157 31.43 -15.47 -16.62
N ARG A 158 31.26 -15.44 -15.27
CA ARG A 158 32.12 -16.21 -14.35
C ARG A 158 31.83 -17.71 -14.34
N LYS A 159 30.66 -18.16 -14.81
CA LYS A 159 30.30 -19.58 -14.93
C LYS A 159 30.63 -20.14 -16.33
N ARG A 160 31.88 -20.04 -16.78
CA ARG A 160 32.35 -20.79 -17.96
C ARG A 160 32.74 -22.23 -17.57
N GLY A 161 31.73 -23.04 -17.27
CA GLY A 161 31.79 -24.50 -17.25
C GLY A 161 30.79 -25.07 -18.28
N PRO A 162 30.97 -26.30 -18.79
CA PRO A 162 30.20 -26.83 -19.90
C PRO A 162 28.81 -27.31 -19.42
N SER A 163 27.91 -26.38 -19.09
CA SER A 163 26.48 -26.68 -18.99
C SER A 163 25.72 -25.64 -19.80
N LYS A 164 25.16 -26.06 -20.93
CA LYS A 164 24.38 -25.24 -21.86
C LYS A 164 22.89 -25.20 -21.47
N THR A 165 22.57 -25.16 -20.18
CA THR A 165 21.26 -24.69 -19.73
C THR A 165 21.39 -23.18 -19.53
N ARG A 166 20.59 -22.38 -20.25
CA ARG A 166 20.43 -20.96 -19.92
C ARG A 166 19.80 -20.91 -18.52
N ASP A 167 20.62 -20.86 -17.48
CA ASP A 167 20.17 -20.75 -16.10
C ASP A 167 19.43 -19.41 -15.95
N LEU A 168 18.10 -19.42 -16.06
CA LEU A 168 17.32 -18.25 -15.67
C LEU A 168 17.61 -17.92 -14.20
N PRO A 169 17.81 -16.64 -13.84
CA PRO A 169 17.95 -16.23 -12.44
C PRO A 169 16.80 -16.81 -11.62
N LEU A 170 17.08 -17.32 -10.41
CA LEU A 170 16.06 -17.96 -9.56
C LEU A 170 14.83 -17.07 -9.39
N VAL A 171 15.05 -15.76 -9.30
CA VAL A 171 14.01 -14.75 -9.14
C VAL A 171 12.93 -14.86 -10.23
N LYS A 172 13.31 -15.17 -11.49
CA LYS A 172 12.38 -15.34 -12.61
C LYS A 172 11.58 -16.65 -12.56
N LEU A 173 11.96 -17.58 -11.70
CA LEU A 173 11.28 -18.86 -11.52
C LEU A 173 10.30 -18.84 -10.33
N LEU A 174 10.27 -17.74 -9.58
CA LEU A 174 9.44 -17.58 -8.40
C LEU A 174 8.34 -16.56 -8.67
N ASN A 175 7.16 -16.79 -8.10
CA ASN A 175 6.12 -15.78 -8.07
C ASN A 175 6.44 -14.75 -6.96
N ILE A 176 6.92 -13.58 -7.36
CA ILE A 176 7.35 -12.53 -6.44
C ILE A 176 6.51 -11.26 -6.63
N SER A 177 6.33 -10.51 -5.55
CA SER A 177 5.89 -9.11 -5.62
C SER A 177 7.03 -8.19 -5.22
N ILE A 178 7.24 -7.12 -5.97
CA ILE A 178 8.20 -6.07 -5.57
C ILE A 178 7.49 -4.93 -4.86
N THR A 179 8.21 -4.19 -4.03
CA THR A 179 7.68 -2.99 -3.38
C THR A 179 8.39 -1.77 -3.95
N LEU A 180 7.61 -0.77 -4.36
CA LEU A 180 8.08 0.52 -4.86
C LEU A 180 7.42 1.64 -4.07
N SER A 181 8.08 2.80 -4.06
CA SER A 181 7.51 4.04 -3.53
C SER A 181 7.84 5.20 -4.49
N PRO A 182 7.09 6.31 -4.44
CA PRO A 182 7.42 7.52 -5.19
C PRO A 182 8.55 8.32 -4.52
N PHE A 183 9.31 7.74 -3.59
CA PHE A 183 10.42 8.40 -2.93
C PHE A 183 11.76 7.99 -3.55
N MET A 184 12.71 8.93 -3.53
CA MET A 184 14.09 8.69 -3.94
C MET A 184 15.03 9.25 -2.88
N GLY A 185 15.96 8.43 -2.40
CA GLY A 185 17.00 8.88 -1.46
C GLY A 185 17.90 9.94 -2.09
N VAL A 186 18.20 11.00 -1.34
CA VAL A 186 19.07 12.10 -1.82
C VAL A 186 20.52 11.69 -1.98
N ASP A 187 20.91 10.58 -1.38
CA ASP A 187 22.21 9.92 -1.48
C ASP A 187 22.33 9.01 -2.72
N SER A 188 21.23 8.79 -3.43
CA SER A 188 21.24 7.93 -4.61
C SER A 188 21.93 8.61 -5.80
N ALA A 189 22.72 7.83 -6.55
CA ALA A 189 23.33 8.30 -7.80
C ALA A 189 22.27 8.83 -8.78
N ARG A 190 21.08 8.23 -8.79
CA ARG A 190 19.95 8.64 -9.65
C ARG A 190 19.46 10.05 -9.31
N PHE A 191 19.34 10.39 -8.02
CA PHE A 191 18.98 11.75 -7.62
C PHE A 191 20.07 12.74 -8.03
N HIS A 192 21.35 12.41 -7.82
CA HIS A 192 22.45 13.28 -8.24
C HIS A 192 22.48 13.53 -9.75
N SER A 193 22.31 12.49 -10.58
CA SER A 193 22.18 12.65 -12.04
C SER A 193 20.98 13.50 -12.44
N SER A 194 19.87 13.44 -11.70
CA SER A 194 18.71 14.27 -12.00
C SER A 194 18.99 15.78 -11.88
N LEU A 195 19.98 16.17 -11.07
CA LEU A 195 20.43 17.57 -10.90
C LEU A 195 21.26 18.07 -12.10
N THR A 196 21.89 17.16 -12.85
CA THR A 196 22.73 17.54 -14.00
C THR A 196 21.97 17.41 -15.32
N ASP A 197 21.08 16.43 -15.43
CA ASP A 197 20.51 16.01 -16.72
C ASP A 197 19.16 16.69 -17.03
N GLY A 198 18.80 17.72 -16.26
CA GLY A 198 17.60 18.53 -16.47
C GLY A 198 16.28 17.89 -15.99
N THR A 199 16.34 16.73 -15.33
CA THR A 199 15.15 16.02 -14.82
C THR A 199 14.79 16.39 -13.37
N GLU A 200 15.32 17.50 -12.84
CA GLU A 200 14.99 17.99 -11.49
C GLU A 200 13.48 18.22 -11.29
N ALA A 201 12.78 18.62 -12.37
CA ALA A 201 11.33 18.82 -12.37
C ALA A 201 10.54 17.51 -12.20
N TYR A 202 11.20 16.35 -12.14
CA TYR A 202 10.57 15.07 -11.80
C TYR A 202 10.32 14.94 -10.31
N TRP A 203 10.89 15.80 -9.48
CA TRP A 203 10.67 15.81 -8.04
C TRP A 203 9.71 16.92 -7.65
N LEU A 204 8.90 16.69 -6.62
CA LEU A 204 8.08 17.75 -6.02
C LEU A 204 9.02 18.85 -5.55
N GLY A 205 8.74 20.07 -5.99
CA GLY A 205 9.55 21.23 -5.69
C GLY A 205 8.71 22.49 -5.59
N LEU A 206 9.29 23.50 -4.97
CA LEU A 206 8.73 24.85 -4.93
C LEU A 206 9.59 25.80 -5.76
N PRO A 207 8.99 26.76 -6.44
CA PRO A 207 9.73 27.74 -7.21
C PRO A 207 10.53 28.64 -6.26
N SER A 208 11.84 28.82 -6.49
CA SER A 208 12.67 29.73 -5.68
C SER A 208 12.27 31.20 -5.86
N THR A 209 11.73 31.53 -7.03
CA THR A 209 11.17 32.83 -7.41
C THR A 209 9.95 32.58 -8.32
N PRO A 210 9.03 33.53 -8.54
CA PRO A 210 7.82 33.29 -9.36
C PRO A 210 8.06 32.77 -10.79
N GLN A 211 9.28 32.91 -11.33
CA GLN A 211 9.72 32.38 -12.62
C GLN A 211 11.01 31.53 -12.48
N GLY A 212 11.34 31.14 -11.25
CA GLY A 212 12.58 30.47 -10.89
C GLY A 212 12.52 28.96 -11.07
N LYS A 213 13.70 28.35 -10.98
CA LYS A 213 13.85 26.89 -10.96
C LYS A 213 13.09 26.29 -9.78
N LEU A 214 12.50 25.11 -9.97
CA LEU A 214 11.91 24.36 -8.87
C LEU A 214 13.03 23.79 -8.00
N ILE A 215 13.01 24.09 -6.71
CA ILE A 215 13.89 23.44 -5.72
C ILE A 215 13.12 22.24 -5.15
N PRO A 216 13.67 21.01 -5.25
CA PRO A 216 13.04 19.84 -4.66
C PRO A 216 12.77 20.00 -3.17
N ILE A 217 11.57 19.63 -2.73
CA ILE A 217 11.23 19.57 -1.32
C ILE A 217 11.80 18.27 -0.74
N MET A 218 12.58 18.41 0.33
CA MET A 218 13.10 17.26 1.07
C MET A 218 12.05 16.69 2.02
N SER A 219 12.07 15.37 2.21
CA SER A 219 11.23 14.64 3.15
C SER A 219 12.02 13.53 3.85
N ARG A 220 11.35 12.77 4.72
CA ARG A 220 11.89 11.56 5.36
C ARG A 220 11.07 10.33 4.98
N TRP A 221 11.75 9.33 4.42
CA TRP A 221 11.18 8.03 4.11
C TRP A 221 12.09 6.93 4.64
N ARG A 222 11.53 6.03 5.46
CA ARG A 222 12.24 4.89 6.07
C ARG A 222 13.58 5.25 6.74
N GLY A 223 13.62 6.41 7.41
CA GLY A 223 14.79 6.90 8.14
C GLY A 223 15.77 7.74 7.30
N ASN A 224 15.61 7.80 5.98
CA ASN A 224 16.50 8.51 5.07
C ASN A 224 15.90 9.81 4.57
N PHE A 225 16.76 10.79 4.26
CA PHE A 225 16.35 11.98 3.53
C PHE A 225 16.05 11.63 2.07
N CYS A 226 14.93 12.10 1.56
CA CYS A 226 14.43 11.76 0.24
C CYS A 226 13.73 12.93 -0.42
N VAL A 227 13.51 12.80 -1.73
CA VAL A 227 12.59 13.62 -2.51
C VAL A 227 11.42 12.75 -2.98
N LYS A 228 10.26 13.36 -3.21
CA LYS A 228 9.04 12.67 -3.66
C LYS A 228 8.78 13.00 -5.14
N LEU A 229 8.34 12.01 -5.92
CA LEU A 229 8.06 12.14 -7.35
C LEU A 229 6.94 13.14 -7.63
N ASN A 230 7.11 13.99 -8.64
CA ASN A 230 6.10 14.94 -9.09
C ASN A 230 5.14 14.30 -10.08
N LEU A 231 4.02 13.77 -9.59
CA LEU A 231 2.99 13.12 -10.42
C LEU A 231 2.21 14.09 -11.32
N THR A 232 2.38 15.40 -11.17
CA THR A 232 1.80 16.38 -12.12
C THR A 232 2.63 16.52 -13.40
N ASN A 233 3.87 16.02 -13.39
CA ASN A 233 4.76 16.05 -14.54
C ASN A 233 4.65 14.73 -15.32
N PRO A 234 4.10 14.72 -16.55
CA PRO A 234 3.93 13.50 -17.33
C PRO A 234 5.27 12.83 -17.68
N GLY A 235 6.37 13.58 -17.79
CA GLY A 235 7.70 13.02 -18.00
C GLY A 235 8.20 12.21 -16.79
N ALA A 236 7.87 12.67 -15.57
CA ALA A 236 8.20 11.96 -14.34
C ALA A 236 7.39 10.66 -14.20
N VAL A 237 6.12 10.70 -14.59
CA VAL A 237 5.22 9.53 -14.64
C VAL A 237 5.75 8.50 -15.64
N SER A 238 6.06 8.92 -16.87
CA SER A 238 6.64 8.03 -17.90
C SER A 238 7.95 7.42 -17.40
N TRP A 239 8.86 8.23 -16.86
CA TRP A 239 10.13 7.76 -16.32
C TRP A 239 9.96 6.70 -15.24
N PHE A 240 8.97 6.86 -14.35
CA PHE A 240 8.70 5.86 -13.31
C PHE A 240 8.15 4.55 -13.89
N LEU A 241 7.24 4.63 -14.87
CA LEU A 241 6.70 3.46 -15.56
C LEU A 241 7.76 2.74 -16.40
N ASP A 242 8.64 3.46 -17.07
CA ASP A 242 9.76 2.89 -17.83
C ASP A 242 10.70 2.11 -16.90
N ARG A 243 10.99 2.67 -15.71
CA ARG A 243 11.76 1.97 -14.66
C ARG A 243 11.05 0.69 -14.22
N LEU A 244 9.73 0.72 -14.04
CA LEU A 244 8.97 -0.48 -13.71
C LEU A 244 9.08 -1.53 -14.82
N GLY A 245 8.96 -1.14 -16.08
CA GLY A 245 9.11 -2.05 -17.22
C GLY A 245 10.48 -2.74 -17.25
N LEU A 246 11.55 -2.02 -16.91
CA LEU A 246 12.89 -2.60 -16.75
C LEU A 246 12.93 -3.62 -15.60
N LEU A 247 12.30 -3.32 -14.46
CA LEU A 247 12.22 -4.25 -13.33
C LEU A 247 11.39 -5.50 -13.66
N GLN A 248 10.29 -5.36 -14.40
CA GLN A 248 9.48 -6.49 -14.88
C GLN A 248 10.31 -7.39 -15.79
N ALA A 249 10.99 -6.83 -16.79
CA ALA A 249 11.84 -7.59 -17.69
C ALA A 249 13.01 -8.27 -16.98
N HIS A 250 13.58 -7.60 -15.96
CA HIS A 250 14.73 -8.09 -15.23
C HIS A 250 14.38 -9.17 -14.19
N LEU A 251 13.29 -8.98 -13.44
CA LEU A 251 12.93 -9.85 -12.31
C LEU A 251 11.85 -10.89 -12.66
N GLY A 252 11.10 -10.70 -13.76
CA GLY A 252 10.01 -11.60 -14.15
C GLY A 252 8.80 -11.53 -13.20
N MET A 253 8.62 -10.41 -12.50
CA MET A 253 7.55 -10.22 -11.53
C MET A 253 6.22 -9.84 -12.20
N GLU A 254 5.11 -10.17 -11.54
CA GLU A 254 3.74 -9.79 -11.96
C GLU A 254 3.09 -8.81 -10.97
N TYR A 255 3.43 -8.89 -9.68
CA TYR A 255 2.77 -8.14 -8.61
C TYR A 255 3.63 -6.96 -8.16
N VAL A 256 2.97 -5.81 -7.94
CA VAL A 256 3.65 -4.60 -7.45
C VAL A 256 2.91 -4.03 -6.26
N MET A 257 3.64 -3.82 -5.17
CA MET A 257 3.16 -3.08 -4.01
C MET A 257 3.67 -1.65 -4.10
N LEU A 258 2.75 -0.68 -4.18
CA LEU A 258 3.05 0.75 -4.24
C LEU A 258 2.74 1.40 -2.89
N GLU A 259 3.80 1.82 -2.20
CA GLU A 259 3.74 2.49 -0.90
C GLU A 259 3.96 4.00 -1.02
N GLY A 260 3.72 4.75 0.05
CA GLY A 260 4.12 6.16 0.15
C GLY A 260 3.08 7.16 -0.35
N GLY A 261 1.83 6.71 -0.47
CA GLY A 261 0.67 7.58 -0.67
C GLY A 261 0.22 8.28 0.61
N GLU A 262 0.55 7.73 1.78
CA GLU A 262 0.19 8.30 3.08
C GLU A 262 0.90 9.62 3.37
N GLY A 263 0.21 10.52 4.06
CA GLY A 263 0.69 11.85 4.41
C GLY A 263 0.61 12.86 3.26
N ASP A 264 0.60 14.13 3.62
CA ASP A 264 0.72 15.25 2.70
C ASP A 264 2.01 16.02 3.02
N LEU A 265 2.95 15.98 2.08
CA LEU A 265 4.27 16.59 2.22
C LEU A 265 4.18 18.10 2.48
N PHE A 266 3.25 18.79 1.83
CA PHE A 266 3.07 20.22 1.98
C PHE A 266 2.43 20.55 3.33
N GLU A 267 1.41 19.78 3.75
CA GLU A 267 0.80 20.00 5.06
C GLU A 267 1.74 19.71 6.21
N GLU A 268 2.52 18.62 6.15
CA GLU A 268 3.50 18.22 7.16
C GLU A 268 4.58 19.30 7.39
N GLN A 269 4.91 20.07 6.35
CA GLN A 269 5.91 21.14 6.39
C GLN A 269 5.30 22.54 6.47
N ALA A 270 3.97 22.66 6.64
CA ALA A 270 3.24 23.91 6.63
C ALA A 270 3.50 24.78 5.37
N LEU A 271 3.71 24.13 4.23
CA LEU A 271 3.91 24.75 2.92
C LEU A 271 2.57 24.90 2.19
N ARG A 272 2.49 25.88 1.28
CA ARG A 272 1.32 26.02 0.39
C ARG A 272 1.46 25.02 -0.78
N PRO A 273 0.53 24.05 -0.94
CA PRO A 273 0.57 23.16 -2.09
C PRO A 273 0.22 23.92 -3.38
N PRO A 274 0.79 23.53 -4.52
CA PRO A 274 0.28 23.93 -5.83
C PRO A 274 -1.20 23.54 -5.96
N PRO A 275 -2.05 24.31 -6.69
CA PRO A 275 -3.46 23.98 -6.84
C PRO A 275 -3.72 22.57 -7.38
N ALA A 276 -2.84 22.05 -8.24
CA ALA A 276 -2.92 20.70 -8.79
C ALA A 276 -2.68 19.58 -7.76
N LEU A 277 -2.15 19.91 -6.59
CA LEU A 277 -1.79 18.99 -5.51
C LEU A 277 -2.50 19.34 -4.19
N ALA A 278 -3.55 20.16 -4.22
CA ALA A 278 -4.30 20.51 -3.03
C ALA A 278 -5.15 19.33 -2.52
N GLY A 279 -5.27 19.19 -1.20
CA GLY A 279 -6.01 18.10 -0.57
C GLY A 279 -5.42 16.74 -0.94
N ASP A 280 -6.27 15.75 -1.18
CA ASP A 280 -5.78 14.37 -1.38
C ASP A 280 -5.37 14.07 -2.84
N LYS A 281 -5.20 15.11 -3.67
CA LYS A 281 -4.95 14.98 -5.11
C LYS A 281 -3.71 14.19 -5.45
N TYR A 282 -2.67 14.23 -4.61
CA TYR A 282 -1.48 13.42 -4.81
C TYR A 282 -1.80 11.91 -4.80
N ILE A 283 -2.70 11.46 -3.91
CA ILE A 283 -3.09 10.05 -3.77
C ILE A 283 -3.94 9.61 -4.96
N GLU A 284 -4.82 10.49 -5.45
CA GLU A 284 -5.57 10.26 -6.70
C GLU A 284 -4.62 10.03 -7.89
N LEU A 285 -3.62 10.92 -8.05
CA LEU A 285 -2.61 10.78 -9.11
C LEU A 285 -1.74 9.53 -8.92
N LEU A 286 -1.45 9.14 -7.68
CA LEU A 286 -0.72 7.91 -7.38
C LEU A 286 -1.54 6.68 -7.77
N ALA A 287 -2.86 6.72 -7.59
CA ALA A 287 -3.76 5.66 -8.05
C ALA A 287 -3.88 5.63 -9.58
N ASP A 288 -3.82 6.78 -10.26
CA ASP A 288 -3.72 6.85 -11.72
C ASP A 288 -2.41 6.20 -12.21
N LEU A 289 -1.28 6.53 -11.59
CA LEU A 289 0.01 5.88 -11.87
C LEU A 289 -0.08 4.37 -11.66
N ALA A 290 -0.62 3.93 -10.51
CA ALA A 290 -0.79 2.52 -10.17
C ALA A 290 -1.64 1.75 -11.19
N THR A 291 -2.67 2.39 -11.75
CA THR A 291 -3.49 1.78 -12.81
C THR A 291 -2.64 1.50 -14.06
N GLY A 292 -1.69 2.38 -14.38
CA GLY A 292 -0.75 2.19 -15.50
C GLY A 292 0.35 1.14 -15.25
N MET A 293 0.47 0.62 -14.02
CA MET A 293 1.48 -0.40 -13.67
C MET A 293 0.99 -1.83 -13.95
N GLY A 294 -0.32 -2.01 -14.14
CA GLY A 294 -0.98 -3.28 -14.46
C GLY A 294 -1.98 -3.73 -13.39
N ASP A 295 -2.78 -4.74 -13.74
CA ASP A 295 -3.97 -5.17 -12.98
C ASP A 295 -3.65 -5.89 -11.65
N SER A 296 -2.38 -6.18 -11.39
CA SER A 296 -1.87 -6.87 -10.19
C SER A 296 -1.20 -5.90 -9.20
N THR A 297 -1.56 -4.62 -9.27
CA THR A 297 -1.00 -3.56 -8.42
C THR A 297 -1.77 -3.42 -7.10
N VAL A 298 -1.03 -3.36 -6.00
CA VAL A 298 -1.53 -3.21 -4.64
C VAL A 298 -1.06 -1.87 -4.08
N MET A 299 -1.98 -1.01 -3.67
CA MET A 299 -1.65 0.25 -2.99
C MET A 299 -1.79 0.12 -1.47
N THR A 300 -0.96 0.83 -0.70
CA THR A 300 -1.14 0.91 0.77
C THR A 300 -2.02 2.07 1.22
N ALA A 301 -2.23 3.06 0.35
CA ALA A 301 -3.04 4.23 0.61
C ALA A 301 -4.07 4.46 -0.51
N ALA A 302 -5.27 4.91 -0.16
CA ALA A 302 -6.31 5.14 -1.16
C ALA A 302 -7.33 6.22 -0.77
N THR A 303 -7.76 6.96 -1.78
CA THR A 303 -8.90 7.88 -1.73
C THR A 303 -9.42 8.11 -3.14
N ARG A 304 -10.73 8.27 -3.31
CA ARG A 304 -11.39 8.57 -4.59
C ARG A 304 -11.00 7.62 -5.72
N SER A 305 -10.65 6.38 -5.37
CA SER A 305 -10.04 5.41 -6.28
C SER A 305 -10.72 4.04 -6.24
N SER A 306 -11.85 3.90 -5.56
CA SER A 306 -12.58 2.63 -5.40
C SER A 306 -13.20 2.07 -6.70
N HIS A 307 -13.24 2.87 -7.77
CA HIS A 307 -13.65 2.44 -9.11
C HIS A 307 -12.48 1.91 -9.97
N LYS A 308 -11.23 2.06 -9.52
CA LYS A 308 -10.04 1.62 -10.25
C LYS A 308 -9.75 0.14 -10.04
N PRO A 309 -9.09 -0.53 -11.00
CA PRO A 309 -8.75 -1.95 -10.90
C PRO A 309 -7.50 -2.14 -10.03
N LEU A 310 -7.60 -1.81 -8.74
CA LEU A 310 -6.48 -1.85 -7.80
C LEU A 310 -6.83 -2.62 -6.55
N PHE A 311 -5.85 -3.36 -6.02
CA PHE A 311 -5.91 -3.89 -4.67
C PHE A 311 -5.50 -2.82 -3.67
N VAL A 312 -6.07 -2.87 -2.46
CA VAL A 312 -5.69 -2.00 -1.35
C VAL A 312 -5.27 -2.86 -0.17
N ARG A 313 -4.04 -2.66 0.30
CA ARG A 313 -3.51 -3.31 1.49
C ARG A 313 -3.98 -2.56 2.73
N MET A 314 -4.59 -3.29 3.66
CA MET A 314 -4.98 -2.75 4.96
C MET A 314 -3.74 -2.32 5.78
N PRO A 315 -3.87 -1.29 6.63
CA PRO A 315 -2.76 -0.83 7.44
C PRO A 315 -2.27 -1.93 8.40
N PRO A 316 -0.96 -1.95 8.73
CA PRO A 316 -0.43 -2.91 9.69
C PRO A 316 -1.12 -2.81 11.06
N LEU A 317 -1.41 -3.95 11.66
CA LEU A 317 -2.06 -4.10 12.95
C LEU A 317 -1.06 -4.55 14.02
N GLN A 318 -1.35 -4.20 15.28
CA GLN A 318 -0.60 -4.65 16.45
C GLN A 318 -0.71 -6.17 16.61
N SER A 319 0.35 -6.80 17.11
CA SER A 319 0.35 -8.22 17.48
C SER A 319 -0.28 -8.41 18.86
N ASP A 320 -1.55 -8.01 19.03
CA ASP A 320 -2.30 -8.14 20.28
C ASP A 320 -3.82 -8.32 20.08
N TRP A 321 -4.55 -8.49 21.19
CA TRP A 321 -6.02 -8.65 21.23
C TRP A 321 -6.78 -7.32 21.32
N SER A 322 -6.14 -6.17 21.06
CA SER A 322 -6.74 -4.84 21.18
C SER A 322 -7.52 -4.45 19.91
N SER A 323 -8.17 -3.28 19.95
CA SER A 323 -8.80 -2.68 18.76
C SER A 323 -7.79 -2.22 17.70
N LEU A 324 -6.51 -2.11 18.05
CA LEU A 324 -5.41 -1.85 17.11
C LEU A 324 -4.77 -3.14 16.60
N GLY A 325 -5.14 -4.29 17.16
CA GLY A 325 -4.73 -5.64 16.75
C GLY A 325 -5.91 -6.45 16.22
N LEU A 326 -6.07 -7.70 16.71
CA LEU A 326 -7.04 -8.66 16.17
C LEU A 326 -8.50 -8.15 16.21
N LYS A 327 -8.93 -7.46 17.28
CA LYS A 327 -10.31 -6.93 17.36
C LYS A 327 -10.59 -5.84 16.33
N GLY A 328 -9.54 -5.18 15.82
CA GLY A 328 -9.63 -4.15 14.79
C GLY A 328 -9.81 -4.70 13.38
N LEU A 329 -9.50 -5.98 13.14
CA LEU A 329 -9.43 -6.56 11.79
C LEU A 329 -10.78 -6.51 11.05
N ILE A 330 -11.83 -7.08 11.65
CA ILE A 330 -13.18 -7.11 11.06
C ILE A 330 -13.76 -5.69 10.90
N PRO A 331 -13.76 -4.81 11.94
CA PRO A 331 -14.21 -3.44 11.79
C PRO A 331 -13.48 -2.68 10.67
N SER A 332 -12.16 -2.85 10.57
CA SER A 332 -11.36 -2.21 9.52
C SER A 332 -11.74 -2.73 8.14
N LEU A 333 -11.90 -4.04 7.96
CA LEU A 333 -12.34 -4.63 6.70
C LEU A 333 -13.71 -4.07 6.27
N LEU A 334 -14.69 -4.06 7.18
CA LEU A 334 -16.03 -3.53 6.93
C LEU A 334 -16.02 -2.04 6.63
N HIS A 335 -15.14 -1.27 7.27
CA HIS A 335 -14.97 0.14 6.97
C HIS A 335 -14.51 0.35 5.52
N HIS A 336 -13.49 -0.38 5.08
CA HIS A 336 -12.97 -0.27 3.71
C HIS A 336 -14.02 -0.66 2.65
N THR A 337 -14.79 -1.73 2.90
CA THR A 337 -15.86 -2.15 1.98
C THR A 337 -17.01 -1.16 1.94
N LEU A 338 -17.36 -0.51 3.06
CA LEU A 338 -18.32 0.59 3.09
C LEU A 338 -17.84 1.84 2.34
N LEU A 339 -16.52 2.06 2.24
CA LEU A 339 -15.93 3.08 1.39
C LEU A 339 -15.87 2.67 -0.10
N GLY A 340 -16.20 1.41 -0.41
CA GLY A 340 -16.25 0.85 -1.77
C GLY A 340 -14.97 0.12 -2.19
N TYR A 341 -13.99 -0.01 -1.30
CA TYR A 341 -12.75 -0.76 -1.55
C TYR A 341 -12.96 -2.24 -1.23
N ASN A 342 -13.28 -3.04 -2.25
CA ASN A 342 -13.64 -4.46 -2.08
C ASN A 342 -12.48 -5.43 -2.37
N PHE A 343 -11.44 -4.97 -3.08
CA PHE A 343 -10.25 -5.76 -3.38
C PHE A 343 -9.18 -5.48 -2.33
N LEU A 344 -9.35 -6.11 -1.16
CA LEU A 344 -8.52 -5.85 0.00
C LEU A 344 -7.51 -6.97 0.23
N ILE A 345 -6.30 -6.57 0.60
CA ILE A 345 -5.30 -7.47 1.19
C ILE A 345 -5.23 -7.15 2.69
N PRO A 346 -5.79 -8.01 3.55
CA PRO A 346 -5.70 -7.84 5.00
C PRO A 346 -4.25 -7.82 5.49
N ASP A 347 -4.05 -7.31 6.71
CA ASP A 347 -2.74 -7.41 7.33
C ASP A 347 -2.37 -8.87 7.61
N ALA A 348 -1.07 -9.11 7.81
CA ALA A 348 -0.54 -10.43 8.06
C ALA A 348 -1.15 -11.10 9.29
N VAL A 349 -1.24 -12.43 9.25
CA VAL A 349 -1.60 -13.26 10.41
C VAL A 349 -0.69 -12.93 11.59
N GLY A 350 -1.30 -12.57 12.71
CA GLY A 350 -0.65 -12.12 13.94
C GLY A 350 -0.18 -10.65 13.95
N GLY A 351 -0.46 -9.88 12.90
CA GLY A 351 -0.09 -8.47 12.79
C GLY A 351 1.32 -8.24 12.25
N SER A 352 1.54 -7.11 11.58
CA SER A 352 2.84 -6.75 10.99
C SER A 352 3.38 -5.37 11.39
N LEU A 353 2.76 -4.73 12.39
CA LEU A 353 3.23 -3.44 12.88
C LEU A 353 4.59 -3.54 13.59
N SER A 354 4.81 -4.63 14.35
CA SER A 354 6.11 -4.98 14.90
C SER A 354 6.92 -5.80 13.91
N ALA A 355 8.23 -5.60 13.89
CA ALA A 355 9.15 -6.45 13.13
C ALA A 355 9.44 -7.78 13.84
N GLU A 356 9.08 -7.90 15.11
CA GLU A 356 9.27 -9.12 15.89
C GLU A 356 8.28 -10.20 15.48
N PRO A 357 8.68 -11.48 15.50
CA PRO A 357 7.78 -12.57 15.26
C PRO A 357 6.70 -12.64 16.35
N VAL A 358 5.52 -13.12 15.96
CA VAL A 358 4.40 -13.34 16.87
C VAL A 358 4.80 -14.34 17.95
N SER A 359 4.71 -13.91 19.20
CA SER A 359 5.07 -14.72 20.38
C SER A 359 3.88 -15.43 21.02
N ASP A 360 2.65 -14.91 20.82
CA ASP A 360 1.42 -15.50 21.33
C ASP A 360 0.84 -16.48 20.29
N GLU A 361 0.98 -17.78 20.56
CA GLU A 361 0.51 -18.86 19.68
C GLU A 361 -1.02 -18.86 19.52
N GLU A 362 -1.78 -18.60 20.59
CA GLU A 362 -3.25 -18.57 20.53
C GLU A 362 -3.72 -17.38 19.67
N LEU A 363 -3.06 -16.22 19.81
CA LEU A 363 -3.33 -15.07 18.95
C LEU A 363 -3.09 -15.41 17.48
N PHE A 364 -1.96 -16.07 17.15
CA PHE A 364 -1.66 -16.47 15.79
C PHE A 364 -2.73 -17.40 15.22
N ILE A 365 -3.14 -18.43 15.97
CA ILE A 365 -4.17 -19.38 15.55
C ILE A 365 -5.52 -18.69 15.33
N ARG A 366 -6.00 -17.87 16.27
CA ARG A 366 -7.28 -17.16 16.10
C ARG A 366 -7.28 -16.18 14.95
N TRP A 367 -6.15 -15.52 14.73
CA TRP A 367 -5.99 -14.64 13.57
C TRP A 367 -6.03 -15.43 12.27
N LEU A 368 -5.37 -16.60 12.23
CA LEU A 368 -5.39 -17.47 11.07
C LEU A 368 -6.80 -18.00 10.77
N GLU A 369 -7.54 -18.42 11.79
CA GLU A 369 -8.95 -18.84 11.68
C GLU A 369 -9.82 -17.74 11.07
N ILE A 370 -9.63 -16.48 11.47
CA ILE A 370 -10.34 -15.34 10.88
C ILE A 370 -9.87 -15.09 9.44
N ALA A 371 -8.56 -15.08 9.21
CA ALA A 371 -7.96 -14.81 7.89
C ALA A 371 -8.41 -15.84 6.83
N ALA A 372 -8.73 -17.06 7.23
CA ALA A 372 -9.28 -18.09 6.34
C ALA A 372 -10.64 -17.72 5.73
N PHE A 373 -11.35 -16.74 6.28
CA PHE A 373 -12.60 -16.19 5.73
C PHE A 373 -12.42 -14.82 5.06
N LEU A 374 -11.18 -14.34 4.96
CA LEU A 374 -10.86 -13.08 4.30
C LEU A 374 -10.42 -13.31 2.84
N PRO A 375 -10.47 -12.27 1.98
CA PRO A 375 -10.18 -12.43 0.56
C PRO A 375 -8.76 -12.92 0.23
N VAL A 376 -7.80 -12.65 1.11
CA VAL A 376 -6.38 -13.01 0.94
C VAL A 376 -5.79 -13.30 2.32
N ILE A 377 -4.91 -14.30 2.41
CA ILE A 377 -4.10 -14.56 3.60
C ILE A 377 -2.69 -14.03 3.36
N SER A 378 -2.22 -13.17 4.26
CA SER A 378 -0.86 -12.64 4.26
C SER A 378 -0.08 -13.17 5.47
N PHE A 379 1.21 -13.44 5.29
CA PHE A 379 2.11 -13.87 6.35
C PHE A 379 3.31 -12.94 6.44
N HIS A 380 3.52 -12.39 7.63
CA HIS A 380 4.74 -11.69 8.01
C HIS A 380 5.68 -12.69 8.72
N THR A 381 5.14 -13.38 9.70
CA THR A 381 5.78 -14.51 10.37
C THR A 381 5.27 -15.81 9.74
N PRO A 382 6.15 -16.61 9.12
CA PRO A 382 5.73 -17.90 8.60
C PRO A 382 5.32 -18.87 9.72
N PRO A 383 4.33 -19.75 9.47
CA PRO A 383 3.79 -20.68 10.47
C PRO A 383 4.85 -21.57 11.16
N TRP A 384 5.86 -22.01 10.41
CA TRP A 384 6.93 -22.87 10.94
C TRP A 384 7.82 -22.19 11.99
N VAL A 385 7.72 -20.86 12.15
CA VAL A 385 8.44 -20.13 13.21
C VAL A 385 7.75 -20.29 14.57
N CYS A 386 6.44 -20.51 14.56
CA CYS A 386 5.61 -20.61 15.76
C CYS A 386 5.39 -22.08 16.21
N GLY A 387 5.96 -23.07 15.50
CA GLY A 387 5.94 -24.49 15.86
C GLY A 387 5.52 -25.40 14.68
N GLU A 388 5.96 -26.66 14.68
CA GLU A 388 5.61 -27.62 13.62
C GLU A 388 4.11 -27.96 13.59
N ASP A 389 3.44 -27.95 14.76
CA ASP A 389 2.01 -28.22 14.90
C ASP A 389 1.14 -27.19 14.19
N GLN A 390 1.60 -25.94 14.06
CA GLN A 390 0.83 -24.86 13.43
C GLN A 390 0.79 -24.98 11.90
N VAL A 391 1.77 -25.67 11.31
CA VAL A 391 1.74 -26.02 9.89
C VAL A 391 0.57 -26.95 9.61
N TRP A 392 0.21 -27.85 10.55
CA TRP A 392 -0.93 -28.77 10.43
C TRP A 392 -2.30 -28.08 10.40
N CYS A 393 -2.48 -26.96 11.12
CA CYS A 393 -3.73 -26.19 11.08
C CYS A 393 -4.02 -25.60 9.70
N LEU A 394 -2.99 -25.26 8.92
CA LEU A 394 -3.14 -24.82 7.52
C LEU A 394 -3.59 -25.95 6.59
N TYR A 395 -3.19 -27.19 6.88
CA TYR A 395 -3.67 -28.35 6.11
C TYR A 395 -5.14 -28.68 6.42
N GLN A 396 -5.56 -28.61 7.69
CA GLN A 396 -6.94 -28.90 8.08
C GLN A 396 -7.93 -27.81 7.66
N SER A 397 -7.46 -26.57 7.55
CA SER A 397 -8.25 -25.50 6.93
C SER A 397 -8.38 -25.67 5.41
N GLY A 398 -7.73 -26.67 4.79
CA GLY A 398 -7.76 -26.83 3.34
C GLY A 398 -7.08 -25.63 2.64
N PRO A 399 -6.64 -25.79 1.40
CA PRO A 399 -6.07 -24.66 0.71
C PRO A 399 -7.22 -23.66 0.44
N VAL A 400 -6.95 -22.37 0.64
CA VAL A 400 -7.85 -21.27 0.24
C VAL A 400 -8.30 -21.46 -1.22
N THR A 401 -7.48 -22.12 -2.04
CA THR A 401 -7.76 -22.47 -3.44
C THR A 401 -8.86 -23.51 -3.66
N ASP A 402 -9.16 -24.41 -2.71
CA ASP A 402 -10.21 -25.44 -2.90
C ASP A 402 -11.60 -24.90 -2.53
N ARG A 403 -11.70 -23.92 -1.63
CA ARG A 403 -12.98 -23.49 -1.03
C ARG A 403 -13.86 -22.62 -1.91
N ILE A 404 -13.35 -22.02 -2.98
CA ILE A 404 -14.19 -21.24 -3.92
C ILE A 404 -14.58 -22.08 -5.14
N ARG A 405 -14.06 -23.31 -5.32
CA ARG A 405 -14.59 -24.26 -6.31
C ARG A 405 -15.93 -24.88 -5.88
N GLU A 406 -16.26 -24.83 -4.60
CA GLU A 406 -17.53 -25.35 -4.06
C GLU A 406 -18.66 -24.29 -4.02
N LEU A 407 -18.42 -23.09 -4.56
CA LEU A 407 -19.40 -22.00 -4.62
C LEU A 407 -19.97 -21.73 -6.03
N ASP A 408 -19.69 -22.60 -7.00
CA ASP A 408 -20.33 -22.61 -8.34
C ASP A 408 -21.38 -23.74 -8.46
#